data_AF-A0A453EQH1-F1
#
_entry.id   AF-A0A453EQH1-F1
#
_cell.length_a   1.000
_cell.length_b   1.000
_cell.length_c   1.000
_cell.angle_alpha   90.00
_cell.angle_beta   90.00
_cell.angle_gamma   90.00
#
_symmetry.space_group_name_H-M   'P 1'
#
loop_
_entity.id
_entity.type
_entity.pdbx_description
1 polymer ?
#
loop_
_entity_poly.entity_id
_entity_poly.type
_entity_poly.pdbx_seq_one_letter_code
_entity_poly.pdbx_strand_id
1 'polypeptide(L)'
;QLRRYEELIQFCEETLQLAERNSVPLCLDEHLENINLDSYGFSVKSWRYYLIAKSYFFIGKLEEAHQFLKKYEQTTPAEYKCGKQSQQSVSLLSKTISELLRLKVAGNEAFQAGKYSEAVEHYTAALLSNAESLHFSAICFGNRAAAYQAMGQILDAIADCSLAIALDTSYCKVISRRASLYELIRDYDQAENDLRRLISLLEEQLQDNMSMPSEKLDNVRNNLHRANLRLSALERDARKRTSLNMYLILGIEPSCSAVDIKRAYRKAALRHHPDKAGNFLVRSENIDDTVWSEIVNAIRRDADYLFKIIGKAYAILSDPTMKNK
;
A
#
# COMPACT_ATOMS: atom_id res chain seq x y z
N GLN A 1 -0.91 -12.89 9.29
CA GLN A 1 -0.75 -13.46 7.93
C GLN A 1 0.68 -13.36 7.42
N LEU A 2 1.39 -12.22 7.57
CA LEU A 2 2.80 -12.06 7.16
C LEU A 2 3.76 -13.14 7.70
N ARG A 3 3.67 -13.45 9.01
CA ARG A 3 4.47 -14.49 9.67
C ARG A 3 4.32 -15.88 9.03
N ARG A 4 3.12 -16.21 8.51
CA ARG A 4 2.87 -17.48 7.81
C ARG A 4 3.56 -17.56 6.45
N TYR A 5 3.70 -16.43 5.75
CA TYR A 5 4.42 -16.40 4.47
C TYR A 5 5.94 -16.49 4.68
N GLU A 6 6.47 -15.90 5.75
CA GLU A 6 7.88 -16.04 6.12
C GLU A 6 8.21 -17.49 6.52
N GLU A 7 7.38 -18.10 7.36
CA GLU A 7 7.46 -19.53 7.70
C GLU A 7 7.34 -20.42 6.45
N LEU A 8 6.47 -20.06 5.50
CA LEU A 8 6.31 -20.78 4.24
C LEU A 8 7.56 -20.68 3.35
N ILE A 9 8.20 -19.51 3.26
CA ILE A 9 9.46 -19.33 2.53
C ILE A 9 10.53 -20.22 3.15
N GLN A 10 10.72 -20.15 4.47
CA GLN A 10 11.71 -20.94 5.19
C GLN A 10 11.49 -22.44 4.99
N PHE A 11 10.25 -22.90 5.14
CA PHE A 11 9.88 -24.30 4.91
C PHE A 11 10.19 -24.75 3.47
N CYS A 12 9.88 -23.91 2.47
CA CYS A 12 10.16 -24.21 1.07
C CYS A 12 11.67 -24.28 0.76
N GLU A 13 12.47 -23.43 1.40
CA GLU A 13 13.93 -23.40 1.27
C GLU A 13 14.59 -24.62 1.95
N GLU A 14 14.22 -24.93 3.18
CA GLU A 14 14.77 -26.06 3.95
C GLU A 14 14.51 -27.41 3.28
N THR A 15 13.33 -27.55 2.67
CA THR A 15 12.93 -28.80 2.02
C THR A 15 13.35 -28.88 0.55
N LEU A 16 14.03 -27.85 0.02
CA LEU A 16 14.45 -27.79 -1.40
C LEU A 16 15.47 -28.89 -1.73
N GLN A 17 16.50 -29.07 -0.90
CA GLN A 17 17.54 -30.10 -1.13
C GLN A 17 16.98 -31.51 -1.03
N LEU A 18 16.01 -31.74 -0.13
CA LEU A 18 15.31 -33.02 -0.01
C LEU A 18 14.44 -33.29 -1.25
N ALA A 19 13.76 -32.26 -1.77
CA ALA A 19 12.98 -32.37 -3.00
C ALA A 19 13.87 -32.57 -4.24
N GLU A 20 15.06 -31.97 -4.29
CA GLU A 20 16.05 -32.19 -5.36
C GLU A 20 16.61 -33.61 -5.36
N ARG A 21 16.86 -34.17 -4.17
CA ARG A 21 17.28 -35.57 -4.02
C ARG A 21 16.18 -36.57 -4.37
N ASN A 22 14.92 -36.23 -4.10
CA ASN A 22 13.78 -37.11 -4.32
C ASN A 22 13.08 -36.89 -5.67
N SER A 23 13.39 -35.81 -6.41
CA SER A 23 12.90 -35.61 -7.77
C SER A 23 13.60 -36.60 -8.69
N VAL A 24 12.95 -37.73 -8.93
CA VAL A 24 13.44 -38.75 -9.88
C VAL A 24 13.65 -38.07 -11.23
N PRO A 25 14.87 -38.10 -11.81
CA PRO A 25 15.02 -37.85 -13.23
C PRO A 25 14.35 -39.05 -13.92
N LEU A 26 13.13 -38.86 -14.44
CA LEU A 26 12.57 -39.79 -15.42
C LEU A 26 13.42 -39.64 -16.69
N CYS A 27 14.58 -40.29 -16.72
CA CYS A 27 15.20 -40.69 -17.98
C CYS A 27 14.22 -41.66 -18.62
N LEU A 28 13.74 -41.30 -19.81
CA LEU A 28 12.85 -42.13 -20.62
C LEU A 28 13.49 -43.50 -20.83
N ASP A 29 12.82 -44.55 -20.35
CA ASP A 29 12.88 -45.86 -20.98
C ASP A 29 11.78 -45.89 -22.04
N GLU A 30 12.12 -46.19 -23.29
CA GLU A 30 11.32 -46.02 -24.51
C GLU A 30 10.05 -46.91 -24.62
N HIS A 31 9.52 -47.48 -23.53
CA HIS A 31 8.54 -48.57 -23.63
C HIS A 31 7.26 -48.45 -22.78
N LEU A 32 6.81 -47.25 -22.41
CA LEU A 32 5.50 -47.06 -21.75
C LEU A 32 4.63 -46.06 -22.50
N GLU A 33 4.12 -46.49 -23.66
CA GLU A 33 2.89 -45.92 -24.22
C GLU A 33 1.72 -46.23 -23.26
N ASN A 34 0.91 -45.22 -22.94
CA ASN A 34 -0.30 -45.27 -22.09
C ASN A 34 -0.15 -45.11 -20.57
N ILE A 35 0.56 -44.08 -20.12
CA ILE A 35 0.16 -43.41 -18.87
C ILE A 35 -0.16 -41.96 -19.19
N ASN A 36 -1.41 -41.57 -18.92
CA ASN A 36 -1.90 -40.20 -19.08
C ASN A 36 -1.22 -39.30 -18.03
N LEU A 37 0.00 -38.87 -18.36
CA LEU A 37 0.94 -38.15 -17.48
C LEU A 37 0.60 -36.65 -17.35
N ASP A 38 -0.55 -36.21 -17.84
CA ASP A 38 -0.98 -34.81 -17.78
C ASP A 38 -1.44 -34.40 -16.37
N SER A 39 -1.75 -35.35 -15.48
CA SER A 39 -2.28 -35.06 -14.13
C SER A 39 -1.22 -34.90 -13.02
N TYR A 40 0.03 -35.30 -13.24
CA TYR A 40 1.12 -35.24 -12.24
C TYR A 40 2.21 -34.20 -12.57
N GLY A 41 1.97 -33.36 -13.59
CA GLY A 41 2.91 -32.36 -14.12
C GLY A 41 3.13 -31.11 -13.27
N PHE A 42 2.93 -31.19 -11.95
CA PHE A 42 3.50 -30.19 -11.05
C PHE A 42 4.92 -30.61 -10.73
N SER A 43 5.90 -30.19 -11.54
CA SER A 43 7.30 -30.25 -11.13
C SER A 43 7.39 -29.62 -9.75
N VAL A 44 7.70 -30.44 -8.74
CA VAL A 44 7.74 -30.03 -7.32
C VAL A 44 8.60 -28.78 -7.16
N LYS A 45 9.62 -28.63 -8.00
CA LYS A 45 10.45 -27.43 -8.13
C LYS A 45 9.64 -26.21 -8.57
N SER A 46 8.94 -26.26 -9.71
CA SER A 46 8.12 -25.15 -10.22
C SER A 46 7.03 -24.71 -9.22
N TRP A 47 6.47 -25.64 -8.44
CA TRP A 47 5.49 -25.30 -7.39
C TRP A 47 6.10 -24.50 -6.26
N ARG A 48 7.25 -24.95 -5.76
CA ARG A 48 7.97 -24.29 -4.67
C ARG A 48 8.42 -22.91 -5.08
N TYR A 49 8.94 -22.75 -6.29
CA TYR A 49 9.35 -21.45 -6.80
C TYR A 49 8.16 -20.50 -6.92
N TYR A 50 7.02 -20.98 -7.42
CA TYR A 50 5.78 -20.22 -7.43
C TYR A 50 5.37 -19.79 -6.02
N LEU A 51 5.39 -20.70 -5.04
CA LEU A 51 5.02 -20.40 -3.67
C LEU A 51 5.96 -19.40 -2.99
N ILE A 52 7.28 -19.53 -3.16
CA ILE A 52 8.26 -18.60 -2.59
C ILE A 52 8.06 -17.21 -3.21
N ALA A 53 7.98 -17.11 -4.53
CA ALA A 53 7.78 -15.83 -5.22
C ALA A 53 6.44 -15.19 -4.82
N LYS A 54 5.37 -15.99 -4.75
CA LYS A 54 4.05 -15.51 -4.30
C LYS A 54 4.06 -15.08 -2.84
N SER A 55 4.83 -15.75 -1.98
CA SER A 55 5.01 -15.36 -0.59
C SER A 55 5.74 -14.02 -0.46
N TYR A 56 6.85 -13.82 -1.18
CA TYR A 56 7.52 -12.53 -1.24
C TYR A 56 6.60 -11.42 -1.77
N PHE A 57 5.79 -11.73 -2.79
CA PHE A 57 4.79 -10.81 -3.34
C PHE A 57 3.77 -10.36 -2.29
N PHE A 58 3.21 -11.28 -1.50
CA PHE A 58 2.25 -10.95 -0.44
C PHE A 58 2.88 -10.29 0.79
N ILE A 59 4.14 -10.58 1.10
CA ILE A 59 4.90 -9.87 2.14
C ILE A 59 5.22 -8.44 1.70
N GLY A 60 5.15 -8.15 0.39
CA GLY A 60 5.48 -6.84 -0.18
C GLY A 60 6.95 -6.66 -0.55
N LYS A 61 7.73 -7.74 -0.46
CA LYS A 61 9.12 -7.86 -0.91
C LYS A 61 9.19 -8.16 -2.41
N LEU A 62 8.60 -7.27 -3.21
CA LEU A 62 8.43 -7.50 -4.65
C LEU A 62 9.77 -7.55 -5.40
N GLU A 63 10.75 -6.75 -4.97
CA GLU A 63 12.11 -6.78 -5.52
C GLU A 63 12.76 -8.14 -5.30
N GLU A 64 12.65 -8.71 -4.10
CA GLU A 64 13.15 -10.04 -3.78
C GLU A 64 12.40 -11.11 -4.58
N ALA A 65 11.08 -10.99 -4.71
CA ALA A 65 10.28 -11.88 -5.55
C ALA A 65 10.77 -11.88 -7.00
N HIS A 66 11.02 -10.69 -7.57
CA HIS A 66 11.51 -10.53 -8.93
C HIS A 66 12.93 -11.08 -9.10
N GLN A 67 13.85 -10.77 -8.19
CA GLN A 67 15.22 -11.30 -8.23
C GLN A 67 15.22 -12.83 -8.14
N PHE A 68 14.39 -13.39 -7.27
CA PHE A 68 14.22 -14.83 -7.12
C PHE A 68 13.71 -15.49 -8.41
N LEU A 69 12.66 -14.94 -9.03
CA LEU A 69 12.11 -15.44 -10.29
C LEU A 69 13.10 -15.33 -11.45
N LYS A 70 13.83 -14.21 -11.55
CA LYS A 70 14.87 -14.01 -12.58
C LYS A 70 16.01 -15.02 -12.44
N LYS A 71 16.44 -15.32 -11.21
CA LYS A 71 17.46 -16.34 -10.94
C LYS A 71 16.96 -17.72 -11.39
N TYR A 72 15.70 -18.05 -11.12
CA TYR A 72 15.08 -19.31 -11.54
C TYR A 72 15.00 -19.45 -13.07
N GLU A 73 14.57 -18.41 -13.79
CA GLU A 73 14.51 -18.41 -15.26
C GLU A 73 15.89 -18.64 -15.91
N GLN A 74 16.96 -18.21 -15.25
CA GLN A 74 18.35 -18.40 -15.73
C GLN A 74 18.91 -19.80 -15.44
N THR A 75 18.47 -20.46 -14.37
CA THR A 75 18.97 -21.80 -13.98
C THR A 75 18.13 -22.96 -14.51
N THR A 76 17.00 -22.70 -15.17
CA THR A 76 16.16 -23.76 -15.77
C THR A 76 16.44 -23.92 -17.27
N PRO A 77 16.98 -25.07 -17.73
CA PRO A 77 17.13 -25.37 -19.15
C PRO A 77 15.79 -25.45 -19.87
N ALA A 78 15.73 -24.98 -21.12
CA ALA A 78 14.52 -24.95 -21.96
C ALA A 78 13.91 -26.33 -22.27
N GLU A 79 14.59 -27.43 -21.90
CA GLU A 79 14.31 -28.81 -22.30
C GLU A 79 13.46 -29.60 -21.29
N TYR A 80 13.28 -29.13 -20.04
CA TYR A 80 12.42 -29.80 -19.04
C TYR A 80 11.00 -29.21 -18.98
N LYS A 81 10.38 -28.98 -20.15
CA LYS A 81 8.99 -28.48 -20.29
C LYS A 81 7.95 -29.57 -20.01
N CYS A 82 7.93 -30.10 -18.78
CA CYS A 82 6.86 -30.99 -18.33
C CYS A 82 5.96 -30.23 -17.36
N GLY A 83 4.75 -29.83 -17.83
CA GLY A 83 3.71 -29.13 -17.08
C GLY A 83 3.32 -27.77 -17.66
N LYS A 84 2.44 -27.73 -18.67
CA LYS A 84 2.05 -26.48 -19.36
C LYS A 84 1.38 -25.44 -18.44
N GLN A 85 0.55 -25.87 -17.47
CA GLN A 85 -0.20 -24.96 -16.59
C GLN A 85 0.65 -24.34 -15.48
N SER A 86 1.54 -25.10 -14.85
CA SER A 86 2.37 -24.62 -13.73
C SER A 86 3.41 -23.59 -14.19
N GLN A 87 4.01 -23.83 -15.36
CA GLN A 87 4.95 -22.89 -15.98
C GLN A 87 4.26 -21.62 -16.48
N GLN A 88 2.99 -21.71 -16.91
CA GLN A 88 2.16 -20.55 -17.23
C GLN A 88 1.88 -19.68 -16.00
N SER A 89 1.56 -20.27 -14.84
CA SER A 89 1.32 -19.53 -13.60
C SER A 89 2.56 -18.80 -13.08
N VAL A 90 3.74 -19.44 -13.15
CA VAL A 90 5.02 -18.80 -12.79
C VAL A 90 5.35 -17.66 -13.76
N SER A 91 5.20 -17.89 -15.07
CA SER A 91 5.45 -16.88 -16.10
C SER A 91 4.50 -15.69 -15.97
N LEU A 92 3.22 -15.93 -15.67
CA LEU A 92 2.23 -14.87 -15.44
C LEU A 92 2.59 -14.05 -14.20
N LEU A 93 2.91 -14.71 -13.08
CA LEU A 93 3.33 -14.02 -11.86
C LEU A 93 4.61 -13.19 -12.08
N SER A 94 5.59 -13.73 -12.80
CA SER A 94 6.83 -13.03 -13.17
C SER A 94 6.55 -11.76 -13.98
N LYS A 95 5.67 -11.86 -15.00
CA LYS A 95 5.24 -10.69 -15.78
C LYS A 95 4.51 -9.65 -14.94
N THR A 96 3.58 -10.08 -14.09
CA THR A 96 2.85 -9.18 -13.19
C THR A 96 3.80 -8.45 -12.25
N ILE A 97 4.70 -9.18 -11.57
CA ILE A 97 5.67 -8.56 -10.65
C ILE A 97 6.58 -7.57 -11.38
N SER A 98 7.06 -7.94 -12.58
CA SER A 98 7.91 -7.08 -13.40
C SER A 98 7.19 -5.78 -13.80
N GLU A 99 5.93 -5.88 -14.22
CA GLU A 99 5.14 -4.71 -14.60
C GLU A 99 4.84 -3.81 -13.40
N LEU A 100 4.45 -4.39 -12.25
CA LEU A 100 4.20 -3.64 -11.03
C LEU A 100 5.45 -2.89 -10.54
N LEU A 101 6.63 -3.54 -10.60
CA LEU A 101 7.89 -2.90 -10.27
C LEU A 101 8.24 -1.79 -11.25
N ARG A 102 8.08 -2.02 -12.57
CA ARG A 102 8.32 -1.01 -13.60
C ARG A 102 7.47 0.23 -13.37
N LEU A 103 6.18 0.07 -13.11
CA LEU A 103 5.26 1.17 -12.82
C LEU A 103 5.62 1.89 -11.52
N LYS A 104 5.97 1.16 -10.45
CA LYS A 104 6.42 1.77 -9.20
C LYS A 104 7.70 2.60 -9.40
N VAL A 105 8.69 2.07 -10.13
CA VAL A 105 9.95 2.75 -10.41
C VAL A 105 9.70 4.00 -11.26
N ALA A 106 8.93 3.89 -12.34
CA ALA A 106 8.57 5.05 -13.18
C ALA A 106 7.84 6.14 -12.38
N GLY A 107 6.92 5.76 -11.48
CA GLY A 107 6.26 6.69 -10.57
C GLY A 107 7.24 7.38 -9.61
N ASN A 108 8.21 6.64 -9.06
CA ASN A 108 9.23 7.20 -8.18
C ASN A 108 10.18 8.16 -8.93
N GLU A 109 10.58 7.82 -10.15
CA GLU A 109 11.42 8.68 -11.00
C GLU A 109 10.68 9.96 -11.38
N ALA A 110 9.42 9.86 -11.79
CA ALA A 110 8.57 11.02 -12.06
C ALA A 110 8.40 11.91 -10.82
N PHE A 111 8.22 11.31 -9.64
CA PHE A 111 8.12 12.04 -8.38
C PHE A 111 9.42 12.79 -8.05
N GLN A 112 10.57 12.12 -8.19
CA GLN A 112 11.89 12.73 -7.98
C GLN A 112 12.17 13.85 -8.97
N ALA A 113 11.69 13.74 -10.21
CA ALA A 113 11.77 14.77 -11.23
C ALA A 113 10.78 15.94 -11.03
N GLY A 114 9.97 15.93 -9.96
CA GLY A 114 8.94 16.95 -9.70
C GLY A 114 7.70 16.84 -10.59
N LYS A 115 7.59 15.79 -11.42
CA LYS A 115 6.46 15.53 -12.31
C LYS A 115 5.35 14.77 -11.56
N TYR A 116 4.73 15.44 -10.61
CA TYR A 116 3.81 14.79 -9.67
C TYR A 116 2.54 14.22 -10.33
N SER A 117 2.03 14.85 -11.39
CA SER A 117 0.88 14.33 -12.15
C SER A 117 1.22 13.00 -12.83
N GLU A 118 2.38 12.92 -13.47
CA GLU A 118 2.88 11.70 -14.10
C GLU A 118 3.14 10.59 -13.06
N ALA A 119 3.68 10.96 -11.89
CA ALA A 119 3.83 10.03 -10.78
C ALA A 119 2.48 9.42 -10.34
N VAL A 120 1.43 10.25 -10.23
CA VAL A 120 0.07 9.79 -9.91
C VAL A 120 -0.46 8.81 -10.96
N GLU A 121 -0.20 9.06 -12.24
CA GLU A 121 -0.61 8.16 -13.34
C GLU A 121 0.06 6.78 -13.21
N HIS A 122 1.39 6.75 -13.02
CA HIS A 122 2.13 5.49 -12.87
C HIS A 122 1.69 4.69 -11.64
N TYR A 123 1.51 5.34 -10.48
CA TYR A 123 1.01 4.65 -9.28
C TYR A 123 -0.44 4.17 -9.45
N THR A 124 -1.27 4.92 -10.17
CA THR A 124 -2.64 4.51 -10.47
C THR A 124 -2.66 3.30 -11.41
N ALA A 125 -1.82 3.29 -12.44
CA ALA A 125 -1.65 2.14 -13.31
C ALA A 125 -1.18 0.89 -12.53
N ALA A 126 -0.26 1.06 -11.56
CA ALA A 126 0.18 -0.03 -10.70
C ALA A 126 -0.96 -0.61 -9.86
N LEU A 127 -1.80 0.24 -9.28
CA LEU A 127 -2.98 -0.17 -8.50
C LEU A 127 -4.05 -0.88 -9.36
N LEU A 128 -4.21 -0.46 -10.62
CA LEU A 128 -5.14 -1.09 -11.56
C LEU A 128 -4.64 -2.43 -12.12
N SER A 129 -3.33 -2.67 -12.09
CA SER A 129 -2.70 -3.86 -12.68
C SER A 129 -2.85 -5.14 -11.84
N ASN A 130 -4.01 -5.31 -11.20
CA ASN A 130 -4.39 -6.44 -10.34
C ASN A 130 -3.35 -6.81 -9.27
N ALA A 131 -3.12 -5.90 -8.32
CA ALA A 131 -2.25 -6.17 -7.18
C ALA A 131 -2.99 -6.95 -6.08
N GLU A 132 -2.92 -8.29 -6.09
CA GLU A 132 -3.43 -9.12 -4.99
C GLU A 132 -2.69 -8.83 -3.65
N SER A 133 -1.51 -8.21 -3.73
CA SER A 133 -0.71 -7.80 -2.58
C SER A 133 -1.25 -6.51 -1.95
N LEU A 134 -1.86 -6.64 -0.77
CA LEU A 134 -2.32 -5.50 0.02
C LEU A 134 -1.16 -4.57 0.40
N HIS A 135 0.00 -5.13 0.75
CA HIS A 135 1.16 -4.34 1.15
C HIS A 135 1.70 -3.51 -0.03
N PHE A 136 1.81 -4.12 -1.23
CA PHE A 136 2.22 -3.36 -2.42
C PHE A 136 1.22 -2.25 -2.75
N SER A 137 -0.08 -2.54 -2.63
CA SER A 137 -1.13 -1.54 -2.81
C SER A 137 -0.99 -0.40 -1.79
N ALA A 138 -0.72 -0.71 -0.52
CA ALA A 138 -0.46 0.28 0.52
C ALA A 138 0.74 1.19 0.19
N ILE A 139 1.83 0.63 -0.35
CA ILE A 139 3.00 1.40 -0.83
C ILE A 139 2.58 2.34 -1.96
N CYS A 140 1.84 1.86 -2.96
CA CYS A 140 1.41 2.68 -4.09
C CYS A 140 0.50 3.82 -3.66
N PHE A 141 -0.49 3.57 -2.79
CA PHE A 141 -1.31 4.61 -2.19
C PHE A 141 -0.47 5.61 -1.38
N GLY A 142 0.47 5.14 -0.57
CA GLY A 142 1.35 6.01 0.22
C GLY A 142 2.26 6.92 -0.63
N ASN A 143 2.74 6.42 -1.77
CA ASN A 143 3.53 7.21 -2.72
C ASN A 143 2.66 8.18 -3.54
N ARG A 144 1.47 7.73 -3.96
CA ARG A 144 0.51 8.58 -4.66
C ARG A 144 -0.02 9.70 -3.77
N ALA A 145 -0.23 9.44 -2.48
CA ALA A 145 -0.51 10.46 -1.47
C ALA A 145 0.60 11.52 -1.39
N ALA A 146 1.87 11.12 -1.49
CA ALA A 146 2.99 12.05 -1.52
C ALA A 146 2.94 12.96 -2.75
N ALA A 147 2.61 12.41 -3.92
CA ALA A 147 2.46 13.17 -5.16
C ALA A 147 1.27 14.13 -5.08
N TYR A 148 0.12 13.69 -4.56
CA TYR A 148 -1.04 14.55 -4.32
C TYR A 148 -0.73 15.69 -3.35
N GLN A 149 -0.03 15.40 -2.25
CA GLN A 149 0.42 16.42 -1.31
C GLN A 149 1.31 17.47 -1.98
N ALA A 150 2.26 17.05 -2.82
CA ALA A 150 3.15 17.95 -3.54
C ALA A 150 2.40 18.84 -4.57
N MET A 151 1.27 18.38 -5.10
CA MET A 151 0.37 19.16 -5.95
C MET A 151 -0.62 20.04 -5.18
N GLY A 152 -0.60 20.03 -3.83
CA GLY A 152 -1.58 20.73 -3.00
C GLY A 152 -2.97 20.08 -2.98
N GLN A 153 -3.12 18.86 -3.50
CA GLN A 153 -4.36 18.10 -3.47
C GLN A 153 -4.50 17.39 -2.11
N ILE A 154 -4.79 18.17 -1.07
CA ILE A 154 -4.67 17.72 0.33
C ILE A 154 -5.66 16.60 0.67
N LEU A 155 -6.94 16.71 0.28
CA LEU A 155 -7.93 15.66 0.57
C LEU A 155 -7.64 14.35 -0.16
N ASP A 156 -7.10 14.43 -1.38
CA ASP A 156 -6.67 13.26 -2.14
C ASP A 156 -5.51 12.55 -1.46
N ALA A 157 -4.56 13.32 -0.94
CA ALA A 157 -3.47 12.79 -0.15
C ALA A 157 -3.97 12.12 1.14
N ILE A 158 -4.93 12.72 1.85
CA ILE A 158 -5.51 12.12 3.08
C ILE A 158 -6.25 10.83 2.73
N ALA A 159 -7.05 10.82 1.66
CA ALA A 159 -7.79 9.64 1.23
C ALA A 159 -6.87 8.47 0.86
N ASP A 160 -5.79 8.72 0.11
CA ASP A 160 -4.80 7.70 -0.22
C ASP A 160 -4.02 7.23 1.03
N CYS A 161 -3.69 8.14 1.96
CA CYS A 161 -3.11 7.74 3.23
C CYS A 161 -4.04 6.82 4.03
N SER A 162 -5.33 7.12 4.09
CA SER A 162 -6.33 6.30 4.77
C SER A 162 -6.46 4.91 4.14
N LEU A 163 -6.47 4.83 2.81
CA LEU A 163 -6.45 3.55 2.08
C LEU A 163 -5.19 2.74 2.44
N ALA A 164 -4.00 3.37 2.38
CA ALA A 164 -2.75 2.70 2.73
C ALA A 164 -2.72 2.20 4.18
N ILE A 165 -3.25 2.97 5.14
CA ILE A 165 -3.30 2.60 6.57
C ILE A 165 -4.32 1.46 6.83
N ALA A 166 -5.42 1.42 6.09
CA ALA A 166 -6.37 0.33 6.16
C ALA A 166 -5.76 -0.99 5.63
N LEU A 167 -4.91 -0.89 4.61
CA LEU A 167 -4.22 -2.05 4.02
C LEU A 167 -3.00 -2.52 4.82
N ASP A 168 -2.26 -1.59 5.41
CA ASP A 168 -1.13 -1.86 6.31
C ASP A 168 -1.22 -0.96 7.54
N THR A 169 -1.68 -1.55 8.64
CA THR A 169 -1.94 -0.84 9.90
C THR A 169 -0.67 -0.40 10.61
N SER A 170 0.50 -0.91 10.22
CA SER A 170 1.79 -0.61 10.81
C SER A 170 2.65 0.34 9.95
N TYR A 171 2.07 0.91 8.89
CA TYR A 171 2.82 1.70 7.93
C TYR A 171 3.16 3.11 8.44
N CYS A 172 4.16 3.20 9.33
CA CYS A 172 4.58 4.42 10.04
C CYS A 172 4.80 5.64 9.12
N LYS A 173 5.36 5.44 7.92
CA LYS A 173 5.62 6.54 6.96
C LYS A 173 4.34 7.21 6.51
N VAL A 174 3.29 6.44 6.24
CA VAL A 174 1.99 6.95 5.79
C VAL A 174 1.21 7.57 6.95
N ILE A 175 1.24 6.96 8.13
CA ILE A 175 0.62 7.51 9.35
C ILE A 175 1.21 8.90 9.66
N SER A 176 2.54 9.02 9.63
CA SER A 176 3.23 10.30 9.83
C SER A 176 2.84 11.36 8.79
N ARG A 177 2.67 10.94 7.52
CA ARG A 177 2.22 11.82 6.44
C ARG A 177 0.78 12.29 6.66
N ARG A 178 -0.13 11.38 7.01
CA ARG A 178 -1.54 11.71 7.27
C ARG A 178 -1.68 12.67 8.45
N ALA A 179 -0.91 12.45 9.52
CA ALA A 179 -0.82 13.41 10.62
C ALA A 179 -0.38 14.81 10.14
N SER A 180 0.62 14.90 9.25
CA SER A 180 1.05 16.20 8.70
C SER A 180 -0.01 16.86 7.82
N LEU A 181 -0.79 16.07 7.07
CA LEU A 181 -1.89 16.59 6.27
C LEU A 181 -3.03 17.10 7.15
N TYR A 182 -3.33 16.40 8.24
CA TYR A 182 -4.30 16.85 9.24
C TYR A 182 -3.84 18.11 9.97
N GLU A 183 -2.56 18.21 10.36
CA GLU A 183 -1.96 19.45 10.87
C GLU A 183 -2.14 20.61 9.89
N LEU A 184 -1.92 20.37 8.59
CA LEU A 184 -2.03 21.39 7.54
C LEU A 184 -3.46 21.93 7.42
N ILE A 185 -4.48 21.07 7.51
CA ILE A 185 -5.89 21.49 7.52
C ILE A 185 -6.40 21.88 8.91
N ARG A 186 -5.50 21.94 9.91
CA ARG A 186 -5.81 22.28 11.31
C ARG A 186 -6.81 21.33 11.98
N ASP A 187 -6.82 20.08 11.52
CA ASP A 187 -7.57 18.98 12.11
C ASP A 187 -6.72 18.31 13.19
N TYR A 188 -6.52 19.04 14.29
CA TYR A 188 -5.57 18.62 15.32
C TYR A 188 -6.00 17.35 16.04
N ASP A 189 -7.30 17.08 16.15
CA ASP A 189 -7.81 15.86 16.77
C ASP A 189 -7.37 14.62 15.96
N GLN A 190 -7.53 14.65 14.63
CA GLN A 190 -7.08 13.55 13.77
C GLN A 190 -5.55 13.45 13.71
N ALA A 191 -4.85 14.57 13.67
CA ALA A 191 -3.38 14.59 13.71
C ALA A 191 -2.84 13.97 15.00
N GLU A 192 -3.43 14.30 16.15
CA GLU A 192 -3.07 13.78 17.47
C GLU A 192 -3.29 12.26 17.54
N ASN A 193 -4.42 11.76 17.04
CA ASN A 193 -4.70 10.33 16.95
C ASN A 193 -3.66 9.57 16.12
N ASP A 194 -3.32 10.09 14.93
CA ASP A 194 -2.31 9.48 14.08
C ASP A 194 -0.91 9.51 14.71
N LEU A 195 -0.54 10.60 15.40
CA LEU A 195 0.75 10.70 16.09
C LEU A 195 0.85 9.75 17.29
N ARG A 196 -0.19 9.62 18.11
CA ARG A 196 -0.19 8.65 19.21
C ARG A 196 -0.04 7.23 18.71
N ARG A 197 -0.76 6.88 17.64
CA ARG A 197 -0.61 5.58 16.99
C ARG A 197 0.80 5.37 16.44
N LEU A 198 1.36 6.39 15.77
CA LEU A 198 2.73 6.34 15.26
C LEU A 198 3.76 6.11 16.39
N ILE A 199 3.59 6.80 17.52
CA ILE A 199 4.47 6.64 18.69
C ILE A 199 4.40 5.21 19.23
N SER A 200 3.20 4.66 19.44
CA SER A 200 3.00 3.27 19.89
C SER A 200 3.72 2.28 18.98
N LEU A 201 3.54 2.41 17.66
CA LEU A 201 4.18 1.53 16.68
C LEU A 201 5.71 1.64 16.68
N LEU A 202 6.24 2.85 16.84
CA LEU A 202 7.69 3.08 16.91
C LEU A 202 8.27 2.53 18.22
N GLU A 203 7.54 2.61 19.33
CA GLU A 203 7.94 2.02 20.61
C GLU A 203 7.94 0.49 20.55
N GLU A 204 6.89 -0.12 19.97
CA GLU A 204 6.82 -1.55 19.68
C GLU A 204 8.00 -2.00 18.80
N GLN A 205 8.31 -1.24 17.73
CA GLN A 205 9.46 -1.52 16.87
C GLN A 205 10.81 -1.48 17.60
N LEU A 206 10.95 -0.67 18.66
CA LEU A 206 12.16 -0.63 19.50
C LEU A 206 12.22 -1.80 20.49
N GLN A 207 11.07 -2.26 20.99
CA GLN A 207 10.99 -3.37 21.94
C GLN A 207 11.24 -4.73 21.28
N ASP A 208 10.63 -4.98 20.11
CA ASP A 208 10.67 -6.29 19.45
C ASP A 208 12.02 -6.60 18.75
N ASN A 209 12.88 -5.59 18.55
CA ASN A 209 13.99 -5.70 17.61
C ASN A 209 15.37 -5.38 18.20
N MET A 210 15.75 -6.07 19.28
CA MET A 210 17.09 -6.02 19.88
C MET A 210 18.23 -6.49 18.94
N SER A 211 17.92 -6.98 17.73
CA SER A 211 18.89 -7.47 16.72
C SER A 211 18.98 -6.60 15.44
N MET A 212 18.36 -5.41 15.41
CA MET A 212 18.40 -4.55 14.22
C MET A 212 19.74 -3.82 14.03
N PRO A 213 20.16 -3.53 12.78
CA PRO A 213 21.33 -2.69 12.52
C PRO A 213 21.21 -1.32 13.20
N SER A 214 22.32 -0.81 13.77
CA SER A 214 22.35 0.47 14.51
C SER A 214 21.69 1.62 13.73
N GLU A 215 21.95 1.72 12.43
CA GLU A 215 21.40 2.80 11.58
C GLU A 215 19.86 2.77 11.51
N LYS A 216 19.25 1.59 11.42
CA LYS A 216 17.79 1.47 11.42
C LYS A 216 17.22 1.81 12.79
N LEU A 217 17.89 1.40 13.86
CA LEU A 217 17.50 1.73 15.24
C LEU A 217 17.53 3.25 15.48
N ASP A 218 18.59 3.91 15.02
CA ASP A 218 18.73 5.37 15.12
C ASP A 218 17.66 6.10 14.33
N ASN A 219 17.32 5.61 13.13
CA ASN A 219 16.19 6.15 12.37
C ASN A 219 14.85 6.01 13.13
N VAL A 220 14.56 4.86 13.73
CA VAL A 220 13.35 4.65 14.54
C VAL A 220 13.34 5.61 15.73
N ARG A 221 14.45 5.73 16.47
CA ARG A 221 14.59 6.66 17.60
C ARG A 221 14.39 8.12 17.18
N ASN A 222 14.98 8.52 16.06
CA ASN A 222 14.82 9.86 15.51
C ASN A 222 13.38 10.14 15.09
N ASN A 223 12.71 9.18 14.43
CA ASN A 223 11.31 9.30 14.06
C ASN A 223 10.40 9.40 15.31
N LEU A 224 10.68 8.61 16.35
CA LEU A 224 9.97 8.63 17.63
C LEU A 224 10.14 9.98 18.33
N HIS A 225 11.37 10.49 18.38
CA HIS A 225 11.65 11.80 18.95
C HIS A 225 10.88 12.91 18.22
N ARG A 226 10.90 12.92 16.87
CA ARG A 226 10.13 13.90 16.07
C ARG A 226 8.61 13.76 16.30
N ALA A 227 8.09 12.54 16.38
CA ALA A 227 6.66 12.31 16.61
C ALA A 227 6.22 12.85 17.98
N ASN A 228 7.01 12.61 19.03
CA ASN A 228 6.78 13.17 20.37
C ASN A 228 6.81 14.70 20.38
N LEU A 229 7.81 15.31 19.72
CA LEU A 229 7.89 16.78 19.61
C LEU A 229 6.66 17.37 18.92
N ARG A 230 6.20 16.73 17.84
CA ARG A 230 4.98 17.13 17.12
C ARG A 230 3.74 17.00 18.01
N LEU A 231 3.60 15.88 18.72
CA LEU A 231 2.46 15.65 19.62
C LEU A 231 2.40 16.70 20.72
N SER A 232 3.52 16.98 21.39
CA SER A 232 3.58 18.04 22.42
C SER A 232 3.31 19.44 21.86
N ALA A 233 3.62 19.69 20.58
CA ALA A 233 3.28 20.95 19.92
C ALA A 233 1.78 21.06 19.64
N LEU A 234 1.16 19.99 19.14
CA LEU A 234 -0.29 19.90 18.94
C LEU A 234 -1.07 20.10 20.24
N GLU A 235 -0.65 19.49 21.35
CA GLU A 235 -1.31 19.67 22.65
C GLU A 235 -1.23 21.12 23.18
N ARG A 236 -0.22 21.90 22.74
CA ARG A 236 -0.15 23.34 23.00
C ARG A 236 -1.11 24.14 22.11
N ASP A 237 -1.29 23.72 20.86
CA ASP A 237 -2.14 24.41 19.88
C ASP A 237 -3.63 24.04 19.95
N ALA A 238 -3.96 22.82 20.39
CA ALA A 238 -5.33 22.39 20.66
C ALA A 238 -5.99 23.26 21.74
N ARG A 239 -5.20 23.76 22.71
CA ARG A 239 -5.65 24.75 23.71
C ARG A 239 -6.09 26.08 23.10
N LYS A 240 -5.68 26.39 21.87
CA LYS A 240 -5.98 27.66 21.19
C LYS A 240 -7.32 27.65 20.44
N ARG A 241 -8.10 26.54 20.49
CA ARG A 241 -9.39 26.38 19.77
C ARG A 241 -9.33 26.83 18.31
N THR A 242 -8.31 26.38 17.59
CA THR A 242 -8.16 26.74 16.17
C THR A 242 -9.16 25.96 15.33
N SER A 243 -9.87 26.64 14.41
CA SER A 243 -10.80 26.02 13.48
C SER A 243 -10.09 25.37 12.28
N LEU A 244 -10.72 24.36 11.67
CA LEU A 244 -10.24 23.71 10.45
C LEU A 244 -10.00 24.75 9.34
N ASN A 245 -9.01 24.51 8.49
CA ASN A 245 -8.77 25.32 7.32
C ASN A 245 -9.70 24.91 6.16
N MET A 246 -10.88 25.53 6.10
CA MET A 246 -11.93 25.20 5.11
C MET A 246 -11.49 25.41 3.65
N TYR A 247 -10.63 26.39 3.39
CA TYR A 247 -10.11 26.68 2.06
C TYR A 247 -9.20 25.55 1.56
N LEU A 248 -8.29 25.08 2.43
CA LEU A 248 -7.45 23.92 2.11
C LEU A 248 -8.25 22.62 1.98
N ILE A 249 -9.32 22.45 2.76
CA ILE A 249 -10.24 21.31 2.61
C ILE A 249 -10.88 21.33 1.22
N LEU A 250 -11.37 22.47 0.73
CA LEU A 250 -11.96 22.53 -0.61
C LEU A 250 -10.91 22.65 -1.74
N GLY A 251 -9.63 22.81 -1.42
CA GLY A 251 -8.55 22.99 -2.39
C GLY A 251 -8.68 24.29 -3.19
N ILE A 252 -9.11 25.38 -2.54
CA ILE A 252 -9.36 26.69 -3.16
C ILE A 252 -8.63 27.80 -2.43
N GLU A 253 -8.42 28.93 -3.10
CA GLU A 253 -7.86 30.13 -2.49
C GLU A 253 -8.94 30.96 -1.75
N PRO A 254 -8.55 31.76 -0.73
CA PRO A 254 -9.47 32.66 -0.04
C PRO A 254 -10.15 33.71 -0.93
N SER A 255 -9.52 34.04 -2.07
CA SER A 255 -9.98 34.99 -3.07
C SER A 255 -11.13 34.46 -3.94
N CYS A 256 -11.46 33.16 -3.88
CA CYS A 256 -12.42 32.53 -4.77
C CYS A 256 -13.87 33.03 -4.58
N SER A 257 -14.62 33.06 -5.69
CA SER A 257 -16.03 33.46 -5.70
C SER A 257 -16.94 32.37 -5.10
N ALA A 258 -18.18 32.75 -4.73
CA ALA A 258 -19.18 31.78 -4.26
C ALA A 258 -19.49 30.69 -5.30
N VAL A 259 -19.39 31.00 -6.59
CA VAL A 259 -19.58 30.04 -7.69
C VAL A 259 -18.46 29.01 -7.71
N ASP A 260 -17.21 29.46 -7.51
CA ASP A 260 -16.04 28.58 -7.48
C ASP A 260 -16.05 27.70 -6.23
N ILE A 261 -16.44 28.24 -5.07
CA ILE A 261 -16.64 27.47 -3.83
C ILE A 261 -17.65 26.33 -4.06
N LYS A 262 -18.80 26.64 -4.68
CA LYS A 262 -19.83 25.65 -4.99
C LYS A 262 -19.35 24.59 -5.99
N ARG A 263 -18.57 25.00 -7.00
CA ARG A 263 -17.96 24.08 -7.98
C ARG A 263 -16.95 23.14 -7.29
N ALA A 264 -16.08 23.68 -6.45
CA ALA A 264 -15.08 22.92 -5.69
C ALA A 264 -15.74 21.91 -4.75
N TYR A 265 -16.77 22.34 -4.00
CA TYR A 265 -17.57 21.45 -3.16
C TYR A 265 -18.16 20.28 -3.96
N ARG A 266 -18.83 20.54 -5.08
CA ARG A 266 -19.41 19.48 -5.92
C ARG A 266 -18.35 18.49 -6.41
N LYS A 267 -17.18 18.99 -6.84
CA LYS A 267 -16.06 18.16 -7.28
C LYS A 267 -15.54 17.29 -6.13
N ALA A 268 -15.29 17.88 -4.97
CA ALA A 268 -14.78 17.17 -3.79
C ALA A 268 -15.78 16.13 -3.26
N ALA A 269 -17.05 16.50 -3.12
CA ALA A 269 -18.13 15.62 -2.65
C ALA A 269 -18.32 14.41 -3.59
N LEU A 270 -18.28 14.62 -4.91
CA LEU A 270 -18.41 13.52 -5.87
C LEU A 270 -17.20 12.58 -5.83
N ARG A 271 -16.01 13.12 -5.56
CA ARG A 271 -14.75 12.37 -5.56
C ARG A 271 -14.59 11.55 -4.27
N HIS A 272 -14.91 12.12 -3.12
CA HIS A 272 -14.77 11.50 -1.80
C HIS A 272 -16.11 10.98 -1.23
N HIS A 273 -17.06 10.63 -2.10
CA HIS A 273 -18.32 10.06 -1.63
C HIS A 273 -18.09 8.68 -0.99
N PRO A 274 -18.67 8.37 0.18
CA PRO A 274 -18.46 7.10 0.87
C PRO A 274 -18.88 5.86 0.06
N ASP A 275 -19.91 5.97 -0.78
CA ASP A 275 -20.32 4.86 -1.66
C ASP A 275 -19.26 4.44 -2.69
N LYS A 276 -18.29 5.32 -3.00
CA LYS A 276 -17.16 4.98 -3.87
C LYS A 276 -16.02 4.35 -3.08
N ALA A 277 -15.98 4.54 -1.77
CA ALA A 277 -14.96 3.98 -0.90
C ALA A 277 -15.19 2.46 -0.74
N GLY A 278 -14.16 1.67 -1.06
CA GLY A 278 -14.22 0.20 -1.08
C GLY A 278 -14.23 -0.43 -2.48
N ASN A 279 -14.65 0.31 -3.53
CA ASN A 279 -14.64 -0.20 -4.90
C ASN A 279 -13.23 -0.22 -5.54
N PHE A 280 -12.24 0.36 -4.87
CA PHE A 280 -10.87 0.51 -5.39
C PHE A 280 -10.00 -0.74 -5.20
N LEU A 281 -10.41 -1.68 -4.36
CA LEU A 281 -9.62 -2.85 -4.04
C LEU A 281 -10.23 -4.08 -4.71
N VAL A 282 -9.42 -4.76 -5.52
CA VAL A 282 -9.77 -6.09 -6.01
C VAL A 282 -9.71 -7.06 -4.83
N ARG A 283 -10.81 -7.77 -4.56
CA ARG A 283 -10.84 -8.81 -3.52
C ARG A 283 -9.85 -9.90 -3.90
N SER A 284 -8.81 -10.08 -3.08
CA SER A 284 -7.94 -11.25 -3.20
C SER A 284 -8.66 -12.46 -2.63
N GLU A 285 -8.70 -13.56 -3.38
CA GLU A 285 -9.31 -14.83 -2.95
C GLU A 285 -8.64 -15.43 -1.70
N ASN A 286 -7.44 -14.96 -1.36
CA ASN A 286 -6.61 -15.49 -0.28
C ASN A 286 -6.76 -14.74 1.06
N ILE A 287 -7.63 -13.73 1.15
CA ILE A 287 -7.84 -12.95 2.37
C ILE A 287 -9.11 -13.43 3.07
N ASP A 288 -9.01 -13.66 4.38
CA ASP A 288 -10.14 -13.97 5.25
C ASP A 288 -11.23 -12.88 5.15
N ASP A 289 -12.48 -13.31 4.97
CA ASP A 289 -13.66 -12.44 4.85
C ASP A 289 -13.80 -11.46 6.04
N THR A 290 -13.38 -11.89 7.22
CA THR A 290 -13.37 -11.04 8.43
C THR A 290 -12.38 -9.89 8.28
N VAL A 291 -11.13 -10.19 7.92
CA VAL A 291 -10.07 -9.20 7.68
C VAL A 291 -10.46 -8.27 6.54
N TRP A 292 -11.01 -8.80 5.45
CA TRP A 292 -11.47 -7.99 4.33
C TRP A 292 -12.59 -7.02 4.74
N SER A 293 -13.56 -7.50 5.52
CA SER A 293 -14.64 -6.67 6.06
C SER A 293 -14.10 -5.55 6.96
N GLU A 294 -13.13 -5.84 7.82
CA GLU A 294 -12.47 -4.83 8.67
C GLU A 294 -11.78 -3.74 7.85
N ILE A 295 -11.06 -4.13 6.79
CA ILE A 295 -10.41 -3.20 5.86
C ILE A 295 -11.46 -2.30 5.19
N VAL A 296 -12.50 -2.89 4.60
CA VAL A 296 -13.56 -2.12 3.91
C VAL A 296 -14.27 -1.17 4.89
N ASN A 297 -14.56 -1.62 6.11
CA ASN A 297 -15.18 -0.80 7.13
C ASN A 297 -14.28 0.35 7.60
N ALA A 298 -12.96 0.14 7.71
CA ALA A 298 -12.00 1.20 7.99
C ALA A 298 -11.99 2.26 6.87
N ILE A 299 -11.94 1.82 5.61
CA ILE A 299 -11.96 2.70 4.43
C ILE A 299 -13.25 3.52 4.37
N ARG A 300 -14.41 2.90 4.62
CA ARG A 300 -15.70 3.60 4.63
C ARG A 300 -15.80 4.64 5.74
N ARG A 301 -15.30 4.32 6.94
CA ARG A 301 -15.26 5.28 8.07
C ARG A 301 -14.42 6.51 7.75
N ASP A 302 -13.23 6.31 7.17
CA ASP A 302 -12.35 7.42 6.79
C ASP A 302 -12.95 8.26 5.65
N ALA A 303 -13.62 7.62 4.68
CA ALA A 303 -14.33 8.34 3.61
C ALA A 303 -15.55 9.12 4.13
N ASP A 304 -16.33 8.55 5.05
CA ASP A 304 -17.44 9.23 5.73
C ASP A 304 -16.95 10.48 6.47
N TYR A 305 -15.79 10.39 7.14
CA TYR A 305 -15.18 11.52 7.82
C TYR A 305 -14.80 12.63 6.83
N LEU A 306 -14.08 12.28 5.75
CA LEU A 306 -13.70 13.22 4.69
C LEU A 306 -14.94 13.91 4.09
N PHE A 307 -15.99 13.16 3.80
CA PHE A 307 -17.23 13.70 3.25
C PHE A 307 -17.90 14.71 4.20
N LYS A 308 -17.90 14.42 5.51
CA LYS A 308 -18.42 15.34 6.54
C LYS A 308 -17.65 16.64 6.60
N ILE A 309 -16.31 16.61 6.59
CA ILE A 309 -15.50 17.83 6.64
C ILE A 309 -15.63 18.66 5.35
N ILE A 310 -15.80 18.02 4.19
CA ILE A 310 -16.11 18.69 2.92
C ILE A 310 -17.44 19.45 3.02
N GLY A 311 -18.48 18.79 3.54
CA GLY A 311 -19.80 19.41 3.77
C GLY A 311 -19.72 20.59 4.74
N LYS A 312 -18.99 20.43 5.85
CA LYS A 312 -18.76 21.49 6.83
C LYS A 312 -18.03 22.69 6.22
N ALA A 313 -17.00 22.46 5.42
CA ALA A 313 -16.26 23.52 4.75
C ALA A 313 -17.15 24.33 3.80
N TYR A 314 -17.99 23.66 3.01
CA TYR A 314 -18.94 24.35 2.14
C TYR A 314 -19.99 25.15 2.92
N ALA A 315 -20.56 24.58 3.98
CA ALA A 315 -21.56 25.26 4.80
C ALA A 315 -21.02 26.58 5.39
N ILE A 316 -19.78 26.58 5.87
CA ILE A 316 -19.14 27.76 6.45
C ILE A 316 -18.75 28.78 5.38
N LEU A 317 -18.19 28.33 4.25
CA LEU A 317 -17.68 29.24 3.21
C LEU A 317 -18.79 29.83 2.31
N SER A 318 -19.94 29.16 2.22
CA SER A 318 -21.10 29.65 1.47
C SER A 318 -21.98 30.61 2.26
N ASP A 319 -21.84 30.65 3.59
CA ASP A 319 -22.56 31.59 4.46
C ASP A 319 -21.74 32.90 4.64
N PRO A 320 -22.27 34.05 4.18
CA PRO A 320 -21.58 35.35 4.31
C PRO A 320 -21.29 35.74 5.77
N THR A 321 -22.08 35.25 6.73
CA THR A 321 -21.96 35.59 8.15
C THR A 321 -20.90 34.76 8.88
N MET A 322 -20.61 33.56 8.37
CA MET A 322 -19.64 32.62 8.94
C MET A 322 -18.25 32.74 8.31
N LYS A 323 -18.13 33.37 7.13
CA LYS A 323 -16.85 33.57 6.42
C LYS A 323 -15.85 34.48 7.17
N ASN A 324 -16.32 35.30 8.11
CA ASN A 324 -15.53 36.31 8.84
C ASN A 324 -15.21 35.94 10.31
N LYS A 325 -15.48 34.71 10.75
CA LYS A 325 -15.18 34.22 12.12
C LYS A 325 -14.09 33.17 12.12
#